data_AF-A0A927R9N1-F1
#
_entry.id   AF-A0A927R9N1-F1
#
_cell.length_a   1.000
_cell.length_b   1.000
_cell.length_c   1.000
_cell.angle_alpha   90.00
_cell.angle_beta   90.00
_cell.angle_gamma   90.00
#
_symmetry.space_group_name_H-M   'P 1'
#
loop_
_entity.id
_entity.type
_entity.pdbx_description
1 polymer ?
#
loop_
_entity_poly.entity_id
_entity_poly.type
_entity_poly.pdbx_seq_one_letter_code
_entity_poly.pdbx_strand_id
1 'polypeptide(L)'
;MIAAMGPGWAHWPFRIVISVAALLLFDQAVFAGQFLSGTFGSLQTHRANATTAAFAVLAAGACAVLLRWPGRGPLWPCLACLGLFGLIALQIALGFARVLTIHIPLGVSIIALAVGLAIWAWRYGPSRAPGAAVAPKDANLAEEAASS
;
A
#
# COMPACT_ATOMS: atom_id res chain seq x y z
N MET A 1 -4.13 -1.69 -29.97
CA MET A 1 -4.57 -0.41 -29.36
C MET A 1 -4.75 -0.64 -27.86
N ILE A 2 -3.74 -0.32 -27.05
CA ILE A 2 -3.89 -0.33 -25.58
C ILE A 2 -4.59 0.99 -25.26
N ALA A 3 -5.85 0.92 -24.84
CA ALA A 3 -6.59 2.09 -24.39
C ALA A 3 -5.81 2.75 -23.25
N ALA A 4 -5.47 4.03 -23.42
CA ALA A 4 -4.86 4.83 -22.38
C ALA A 4 -5.88 4.99 -21.24
N MET A 5 -5.82 4.07 -20.28
CA MET A 5 -6.54 4.21 -19.02
C MET A 5 -6.04 5.51 -18.36
N GLY A 6 -6.95 6.38 -17.92
CA GLY A 6 -6.58 7.67 -17.33
C GLY A 6 -5.62 7.51 -16.15
N PRO A 7 -4.88 8.58 -15.75
CA PRO A 7 -3.75 8.53 -14.81
C PRO A 7 -4.02 7.83 -13.45
N GLY A 8 -5.28 7.59 -13.08
CA GLY A 8 -5.67 6.80 -11.91
C GLY A 8 -5.41 5.29 -11.98
N TRP A 9 -5.16 4.71 -13.16
CA TRP A 9 -5.02 3.24 -13.31
C TRP A 9 -3.82 2.68 -12.55
N ALA A 10 -2.71 3.43 -12.48
CA ALA A 10 -1.47 2.98 -11.82
C ALA A 10 -1.59 2.94 -10.30
N HIS A 11 -2.57 3.64 -9.72
CA HIS A 11 -2.79 3.67 -8.27
C HIS A 11 -3.56 2.45 -7.76
N TRP A 12 -4.48 1.91 -8.55
CA TRP A 12 -5.28 0.73 -8.21
C TRP A 12 -4.46 -0.53 -7.90
N PRO A 13 -3.49 -0.97 -8.74
CA PRO A 13 -2.72 -2.15 -8.44
C PRO A 13 -1.92 -1.97 -7.15
N PHE A 14 -1.30 -0.81 -6.95
CA PHE A 14 -0.58 -0.53 -5.69
C PHE A 14 -1.52 -0.60 -4.48
N ARG A 15 -2.68 0.05 -4.52
CA ARG A 15 -3.69 0.04 -3.44
C ARG A 15 -4.15 -1.37 -3.08
N ILE A 16 -4.48 -2.18 -4.08
CA ILE A 16 -4.95 -3.54 -3.86
C ILE A 16 -3.83 -4.37 -3.25
N VAL A 17 -2.64 -4.37 -3.86
CA VAL A 17 -1.53 -5.23 -3.43
C VAL A 17 -1.02 -4.84 -2.04
N ILE A 18 -0.92 -3.54 -1.73
CA ILE A 18 -0.51 -3.11 -0.38
C ILE A 18 -1.56 -3.45 0.69
N SER A 19 -2.85 -3.41 0.34
CA SER A 19 -3.92 -3.81 1.27
C SER A 19 -3.88 -5.31 1.54
N VAL A 20 -3.65 -6.13 0.51
CA VAL A 20 -3.43 -7.58 0.66
C VAL A 20 -2.20 -7.86 1.51
N ALA A 21 -1.08 -7.16 1.27
CA ALA A 21 0.11 -7.29 2.09
C ALA A 21 -0.15 -6.94 3.57
N ALA A 22 -0.89 -5.87 3.84
CA ALA A 22 -1.26 -5.47 5.20
C ALA A 22 -2.14 -6.53 5.90
N LEU A 23 -3.09 -7.13 5.17
CA LEU A 23 -3.91 -8.23 5.69
C LEU A 23 -3.06 -9.46 6.02
N LEU A 24 -2.17 -9.89 5.11
CA LEU A 24 -1.27 -11.01 5.35
C LEU A 24 -0.35 -10.77 6.56
N LEU A 25 0.13 -9.54 6.73
CA LEU A 25 0.92 -9.15 7.90
C LEU A 25 0.09 -9.14 9.18
N PHE A 26 -1.17 -8.74 9.13
CA PHE A 26 -2.08 -8.86 10.27
C PHE A 26 -2.32 -10.34 10.64
N ASP A 27 -2.55 -11.21 9.65
CA ASP A 27 -2.74 -12.65 9.85
C ASP A 27 -1.52 -13.32 10.51
N GLN A 28 -0.30 -12.78 10.34
CA GLN A 28 0.86 -13.24 11.11
C GLN A 28 0.61 -13.20 12.63
N ALA A 29 0.02 -12.11 13.12
CA ALA A 29 -0.28 -11.94 14.53
C ALA A 29 -1.37 -12.91 15.00
N VAL A 30 -2.36 -13.19 14.14
CA VAL A 30 -3.39 -14.20 14.41
C VAL A 30 -2.76 -15.59 14.55
N PHE A 31 -1.94 -16.03 13.59
CA PHE A 31 -1.30 -17.36 13.64
C PHE A 31 -0.29 -17.47 14.79
N ALA A 32 0.44 -16.41 15.11
CA ALA A 32 1.32 -16.35 16.26
C ALA A 32 0.53 -16.45 17.58
N GLY A 33 -0.58 -15.70 17.70
CA GLY A 33 -1.47 -15.77 18.85
C GLY A 33 -2.04 -17.17 19.05
N GLN A 34 -2.55 -17.81 17.99
CA GLN A 34 -3.01 -19.20 18.02
C GLN A 34 -1.92 -20.17 18.50
N PHE A 35 -0.67 -19.97 18.08
CA PHE A 35 0.46 -20.80 18.49
C PHE A 35 0.73 -20.64 19.99
N LEU A 36 0.74 -19.40 20.47
CA LEU A 36 0.93 -19.08 21.90
C LEU A 36 -0.25 -19.57 22.75
N SER A 37 -1.45 -19.69 22.18
CA SER A 37 -2.63 -20.26 22.82
C SER A 37 -2.71 -21.80 22.75
N GLY A 38 -1.67 -22.47 22.25
CA GLY A 38 -1.57 -23.94 22.25
C GLY A 38 -1.96 -24.63 20.94
N THR A 39 -2.35 -23.88 19.91
CA THR A 39 -2.58 -24.46 18.57
C THR A 39 -1.25 -24.60 17.82
N PHE A 40 -0.39 -25.54 18.25
CA PHE A 40 1.01 -25.58 17.79
C PHE A 40 1.19 -25.68 16.27
N GLY A 41 0.24 -26.30 15.55
CA GLY A 41 0.24 -26.38 14.09
C GLY A 41 0.19 -25.01 13.38
N SER A 42 -0.35 -23.97 14.03
CA SER A 42 -0.39 -22.62 13.46
C SER A 42 1.00 -22.01 13.29
N LEU A 43 2.05 -22.54 13.94
CA LEU A 43 3.42 -22.12 13.70
C LEU A 43 3.86 -22.37 12.26
N GLN A 44 3.45 -23.49 11.67
CA GLN A 44 3.77 -23.79 10.28
C GLN A 44 3.03 -22.84 9.34
N THR A 45 1.77 -22.54 9.64
CA THR A 45 0.97 -21.55 8.91
C THR A 45 1.58 -20.14 9.02
N HIS A 46 2.02 -19.74 10.22
CA HIS A 46 2.71 -18.48 10.47
C HIS A 46 3.97 -18.35 9.59
N ARG A 47 4.78 -19.41 9.51
CA ARG A 47 5.99 -19.44 8.65
C ARG A 47 5.64 -19.34 7.16
N ALA A 48 4.69 -20.13 6.69
CA ALA A 48 4.28 -20.11 5.29
C ALA A 48 3.71 -18.73 4.90
N ASN A 49 2.86 -18.17 5.76
CA ASN A 49 2.30 -16.83 5.57
C ASN A 49 3.40 -15.75 5.56
N ALA A 50 4.53 -15.94 6.26
CA ALA A 50 5.59 -14.93 6.32
C ALA A 50 6.26 -14.77 4.95
N THR A 51 6.47 -15.89 4.26
CA THR A 51 6.94 -15.92 2.88
C THR A 51 5.93 -15.26 1.93
N THR A 52 4.64 -15.58 2.05
CA THR A 52 3.59 -14.98 1.21
C THR A 52 3.49 -13.46 1.44
N ALA A 53 3.55 -13.01 2.70
CA ALA A 53 3.54 -11.59 3.04
C ALA A 53 4.77 -10.86 2.47
N ALA A 54 5.95 -11.46 2.54
CA ALA A 54 7.17 -10.90 1.96
C ALA A 54 7.04 -10.72 0.43
N PHE A 55 6.51 -11.71 -0.28
CA PHE A 55 6.22 -11.60 -1.72
C PHE A 55 5.16 -10.53 -2.03
N ALA A 56 4.11 -10.43 -1.22
CA ALA A 56 3.09 -9.39 -1.38
C ALA A 56 3.68 -7.97 -1.21
N VAL A 57 4.61 -7.78 -0.26
CA VAL A 57 5.33 -6.50 -0.08
C VAL A 57 6.26 -6.20 -1.26
N LEU A 58 6.97 -7.20 -1.79
CA LEU A 58 7.77 -7.03 -3.01
C LEU A 58 6.90 -6.68 -4.23
N ALA A 59 5.76 -7.35 -4.38
CA ALA A 59 4.79 -7.03 -5.42
C ALA A 59 4.24 -5.61 -5.26
N ALA A 60 3.96 -5.16 -4.03
CA ALA A 60 3.58 -3.77 -3.76
C ALA A 60 4.70 -2.81 -4.18
N GLY A 61 5.97 -3.14 -3.90
CA GLY A 61 7.13 -2.39 -4.37
C GLY A 61 7.21 -2.29 -5.90
N ALA A 62 6.95 -3.40 -6.61
CA ALA A 62 6.88 -3.39 -8.07
C ALA A 62 5.71 -2.53 -8.59
N CYS A 63 4.54 -2.55 -7.94
CA CYS A 63 3.44 -1.64 -8.27
C CYS A 63 3.79 -0.17 -7.94
N ALA A 64 4.57 0.10 -6.91
CA ALA A 64 5.04 1.45 -6.58
C ALA A 64 6.01 1.99 -7.65
N VAL A 65 6.78 1.12 -8.31
CA VAL A 65 7.56 1.49 -9.51
C VAL A 65 6.62 1.95 -10.62
N LEU A 66 5.52 1.24 -10.86
CA LEU A 66 4.51 1.72 -11.82
C LEU A 66 3.88 3.07 -11.39
N LEU A 67 3.69 3.29 -10.10
CA LEU A 67 3.22 4.59 -9.61
C LEU A 67 4.20 5.73 -9.89
N ARG A 68 5.51 5.48 -9.76
CA ARG A 68 6.55 6.51 -9.94
C ARG A 68 6.83 6.87 -11.39
N TRP A 69 7.06 5.91 -12.27
CA TRP A 69 7.53 6.19 -13.64
C TRP A 69 6.37 6.55 -14.58
N PRO A 70 5.41 5.65 -14.88
CA PRO A 70 4.26 6.02 -15.71
C PRO A 70 3.26 6.93 -15.00
N GLY A 71 3.10 6.82 -13.67
CA GLY A 71 2.19 7.68 -12.89
C GLY A 71 2.76 9.02 -12.43
N ARG A 72 4.08 9.25 -12.58
CA ARG A 72 4.80 10.44 -12.08
C ARG A 72 4.63 10.69 -10.56
N GLY A 73 4.25 9.66 -9.81
CA GLY A 73 4.05 9.72 -8.36
C GLY A 73 5.36 9.82 -7.57
N PRO A 74 5.29 9.83 -6.24
CA PRO A 74 6.46 9.89 -5.36
C PRO A 74 7.29 8.60 -5.42
N LEU A 75 8.60 8.70 -5.17
CA LEU A 75 9.52 7.55 -5.09
C LEU A 75 9.45 6.85 -3.72
N TRP A 76 9.05 7.57 -2.67
CA TRP A 76 9.10 7.07 -1.30
C TRP A 76 8.30 5.77 -1.08
N PRO A 77 7.17 5.47 -1.76
CA PRO A 77 6.46 4.20 -1.56
C PRO A 77 7.31 2.99 -1.97
N CYS A 78 8.16 3.11 -3.00
CA CYS A 78 9.12 2.05 -3.34
C CYS A 78 10.10 1.81 -2.20
N LEU A 79 10.64 2.89 -1.61
CA LEU A 79 11.56 2.81 -0.49
C LEU A 79 10.87 2.25 0.77
N ALA A 80 9.61 2.60 1.00
CA ALA A 80 8.82 2.06 2.10
C ALA A 80 8.57 0.55 1.94
N CYS A 81 8.24 0.07 0.74
CA CYS A 81 8.11 -1.37 0.48
C CYS A 81 9.46 -2.09 0.65
N LEU A 82 10.56 -1.51 0.19
CA LEU A 82 11.90 -2.08 0.39
C LEU A 82 12.27 -2.14 1.89
N GLY A 83 11.97 -1.08 2.63
CA GLY A 83 12.16 -1.02 4.08
C GLY A 83 11.32 -2.07 4.81
N LEU A 84 10.03 -2.19 4.47
CA LEU A 84 9.14 -3.24 5.00
C LEU A 84 9.68 -4.64 4.70
N PHE A 85 10.18 -4.89 3.49
CA PHE A 85 10.79 -6.17 3.13
C PHE A 85 12.03 -6.46 3.98
N GLY A 86 12.91 -5.47 4.20
CA GLY A 86 14.06 -5.59 5.08
C GLY A 86 13.67 -5.87 6.54
N LEU A 87 12.63 -5.19 7.06
CA LEU A 87 12.10 -5.44 8.39
C LEU A 87 11.50 -6.84 8.52
N ILE A 88 10.81 -7.34 7.49
CA ILE A 88 10.30 -8.72 7.45
C ILE A 88 11.46 -9.73 7.47
N ALA A 89 12.52 -9.50 6.71
CA ALA A 89 13.70 -10.37 6.74
C ALA A 89 14.36 -10.41 8.13
N LEU A 90 14.52 -9.24 8.77
CA LEU A 90 14.99 -9.15 10.15
C LEU A 90 14.06 -9.88 11.13
N GLN A 91 12.75 -9.71 10.94
CA GLN A 91 11.73 -10.35 11.75
C GLN A 91 11.78 -11.87 11.66
N ILE A 92 12.00 -12.42 10.46
CA ILE A 92 12.21 -13.86 10.24
C ILE A 92 13.45 -14.34 11.00
N ALA A 93 14.57 -13.62 10.88
CA ALA A 93 15.80 -13.96 11.60
C ALA A 93 15.60 -13.97 13.12
N LEU A 94 14.95 -12.94 13.69
CA LEU A 94 14.62 -12.88 15.11
C LEU A 94 13.68 -14.01 15.55
N GLY A 95 12.73 -14.40 14.70
CA GLY A 95 11.81 -15.51 14.94
C GLY A 95 12.54 -16.86 15.02
N PHE A 96 13.50 -17.11 14.11
CA PHE A 96 14.36 -18.29 14.17
C PHE A 96 15.30 -18.28 15.38
N ALA A 97 15.85 -17.12 15.72
CA ALA A 97 16.67 -16.92 16.92
C ALA A 97 15.86 -16.94 18.23
N ARG A 98 14.53 -17.03 18.17
CA ARG A 98 13.60 -17.07 19.32
C ARG A 98 13.69 -15.84 20.22
N VAL A 99 14.11 -14.69 19.68
CA VAL A 99 14.21 -13.42 20.42
C VAL A 99 12.85 -12.72 20.43
N LEU A 100 11.89 -13.31 21.14
CA LEU A 100 10.47 -12.89 21.10
C LEU A 100 10.24 -11.47 21.62
N THR A 101 11.07 -11.01 22.55
CA THR A 101 11.03 -9.66 23.12
C THR A 101 11.21 -8.57 22.08
N ILE A 102 11.97 -8.82 21.01
CA ILE A 102 12.16 -7.88 19.89
C ILE A 102 11.23 -8.25 18.74
N HIS A 103 11.07 -9.54 18.46
CA HIS A 103 10.22 -10.03 17.37
C HIS A 103 8.77 -9.54 17.51
N ILE A 104 8.15 -9.66 18.69
CA ILE A 104 6.74 -9.28 18.85
C ILE A 104 6.52 -7.78 18.61
N PRO A 105 7.23 -6.85 19.27
CA PRO A 105 7.08 -5.42 19.01
C PRO A 105 7.43 -5.01 17.57
N LEU A 106 8.46 -5.61 16.98
CA LEU A 106 8.82 -5.37 15.59
C LEU A 106 7.69 -5.80 14.65
N GLY A 107 7.04 -6.93 14.91
CA GLY A 107 5.91 -7.43 14.12
C GLY A 107 4.73 -6.49 14.15
N VAL A 108 4.35 -6.01 15.33
CA VAL A 108 3.29 -5.00 15.50
C VAL A 108 3.66 -3.71 14.73
N SER A 109 4.92 -3.29 14.80
CA SER A 109 5.39 -2.09 14.08
C SER A 109 5.31 -2.26 12.57
N ILE A 110 5.70 -3.42 12.04
CA ILE A 110 5.59 -3.74 10.60
C ILE A 110 4.12 -3.70 10.15
N ILE A 111 3.20 -4.26 10.94
CA ILE A 111 1.75 -4.22 10.64
C ILE A 111 1.27 -2.76 10.60
N ALA A 112 1.60 -1.96 11.61
CA ALA A 112 1.20 -0.55 11.67
C ALA A 112 1.74 0.25 10.47
N LEU A 113 3.00 0.04 10.09
CA LEU A 113 3.62 0.67 8.92
C LEU A 113 2.93 0.25 7.61
N ALA A 114 2.63 -1.03 7.43
CA ALA A 114 1.95 -1.53 6.24
C ALA A 114 0.51 -0.98 6.13
N VAL A 115 -0.22 -0.95 7.24
CA VAL A 115 -1.57 -0.34 7.31
C VAL A 115 -1.50 1.16 7.04
N GLY A 116 -0.52 1.88 7.62
CA GLY A 116 -0.31 3.30 7.35
C GLY A 116 0.00 3.56 5.87
N LEU A 117 0.81 2.71 5.24
CA LEU A 117 1.11 2.79 3.82
C LEU A 117 -0.14 2.50 2.95
N ALA A 118 -0.97 1.53 3.35
CA ALA A 118 -2.23 1.26 2.67
C ALA A 118 -3.20 2.44 2.79
N ILE A 119 -3.40 2.98 4.00
CA ILE A 119 -4.23 4.17 4.24
C ILE A 119 -3.74 5.34 3.37
N TRP A 120 -2.42 5.58 3.35
CA TRP A 120 -1.84 6.58 2.47
C TRP A 120 -2.17 6.32 1.00
N ALA A 121 -2.00 5.08 0.52
CA ALA A 121 -2.27 4.72 -0.87
C ALA A 121 -3.71 5.04 -1.29
N TRP A 122 -4.68 4.80 -0.40
CA TRP A 122 -6.09 5.10 -0.61
C TRP A 122 -6.41 6.60 -0.53
N ARG A 123 -5.70 7.35 0.31
CA ARG A 123 -5.86 8.82 0.43
C ARG A 123 -5.13 9.60 -0.67
N TYR A 124 -4.08 9.02 -1.25
CA TYR A 124 -3.32 9.64 -2.33
C TYR A 124 -4.13 9.59 -3.64
N GLY A 125 -4.64 10.75 -4.08
CA GLY A 125 -5.36 10.95 -5.34
C GLY A 125 -4.60 11.88 -6.28
N PRO A 126 -4.73 11.71 -7.62
CA PRO A 126 -4.19 12.67 -8.58
C PRO A 126 -4.78 14.05 -8.26
N SER A 127 -3.93 15.06 -8.04
CA SER A 127 -4.40 16.44 -7.92
C SER A 127 -5.30 16.75 -9.11
N ARG A 128 -6.59 17.02 -8.86
CA ARG A 128 -7.49 17.54 -9.88
C ARG A 128 -6.86 18.86 -10.31
N ALA A 129 -6.42 18.96 -11.57
CA ALA A 129 -5.80 20.19 -12.06
C ALA A 129 -6.72 21.38 -11.71
N PRO A 130 -6.21 22.47 -11.12
CA PRO A 130 -6.97 23.70 -10.92
C PRO A 130 -7.28 24.30 -12.30
N GLY A 131 -8.34 23.81 -12.93
CA GLY A 131 -8.72 24.19 -14.29
C GLY A 131 -10.18 23.95 -14.63
N ALA A 132 -10.93 23.24 -13.77
CA ALA A 132 -12.40 23.24 -13.80
C ALA A 132 -12.97 24.36 -12.92
N ALA A 133 -12.28 25.51 -12.86
CA ALA A 133 -12.91 26.74 -12.43
C ALA A 133 -13.99 27.04 -13.48
N VAL A 134 -15.24 26.87 -13.05
CA VAL A 134 -16.47 27.30 -13.70
C VAL A 134 -16.20 28.49 -14.61
N ALA A 135 -16.27 28.29 -15.93
CA ALA A 135 -16.37 29.40 -16.86
C ALA A 135 -17.60 30.21 -16.43
N PRO A 136 -17.49 31.53 -16.17
CA PRO A 136 -18.64 32.32 -15.79
C PRO A 136 -19.71 32.18 -16.87
N LYS A 137 -20.93 31.81 -16.46
CA LYS A 137 -22.12 31.73 -17.32
C LYS A 137 -22.52 33.11 -17.88
N ASP A 138 -21.80 34.13 -17.46
CA ASP A 138 -22.05 35.55 -17.63
C ASP A 138 -21.58 36.06 -19.01
N ALA A 139 -20.72 35.30 -19.71
CA ALA A 139 -20.25 35.68 -21.05
C ALA A 139 -21.37 35.69 -22.12
N ASN A 140 -22.44 34.91 -21.92
CA ASN A 140 -23.58 34.87 -22.84
C ASN A 140 -24.57 36.03 -22.63
N LEU A 141 -24.60 36.65 -21.44
CA LEU A 141 -25.54 37.74 -21.14
C LEU A 141 -25.08 39.08 -21.73
N ALA A 142 -23.77 39.26 -21.95
CA ALA A 142 -23.22 40.44 -22.60
C ALA A 142 -23.42 40.43 -24.12
N GLU A 143 -23.43 39.24 -24.75
CA GLU A 143 -23.72 39.09 -26.19
C GLU A 143 -25.22 39.25 -26.52
N GLU A 144 -26.11 38.80 -25.62
CA GLU A 144 -27.55 38.95 -25.78
C GLU A 144 -28.03 40.39 -25.54
N ALA A 145 -27.37 41.13 -24.64
CA ALA A 145 -27.64 42.56 -24.41
C ALA A 145 -27.05 43.49 -25.49
N ALA A 146 -26.03 43.04 -26.25
CA ALA A 146 -25.44 43.81 -27.35
C ALA A 146 -26.15 43.59 -28.70
N SER A 147 -27.10 42.65 -28.76
CA SER A 147 -27.89 42.31 -29.95
C SER A 147 -29.36 42.76 -29.88
N SER A 148 -29.74 43.48 -28.81
CA SER A 148 -31.07 44.09 -28.59
C SER A 148 -30.98 45.61 -28.66
#